data_AF-A0A9E5UAI8-F1
#
_entry.id   AF-A0A9E5UAI8-F1
#
_cell.length_a   1.000
_cell.length_b   1.000
_cell.length_c   1.000
_cell.angle_alpha   90.00
_cell.angle_beta   90.00
_cell.angle_gamma   90.00
#
_symmetry.space_group_name_H-M   'P 1'
#
loop_
_entity.id
_entity.type
_entity.pdbx_description
1 polymer ?
#
loop_
_entity_poly.entity_id
_entity_poly.type
_entity_poly.pdbx_seq_one_letter_code
_entity_poly.pdbx_strand_id
1 'polypeptide(L)'
;MNGTIIISGNIVKNNSVTPGTGTFLPQGGGGFYIDLCSPEMTNNIIIDNNAPKGGGVLVCGIDRGGLTGVVKPNLINNTISGNYASEFGGGIYSTYSISDTATIINTILWEDSAFSTGNEIYIADNPIDVAYSDIDPAEVFGNWNSINNINADPLFIAGDSLYHLTNSSPCVNTGADSIQIGGQWYYCPPYDYEGDERPYLGHQADMGADETQVPTVGIEPQPDAGLPQSYVLEKNYPNP
;
A
#
# COMPACT_ATOMS: atom_id res chain seq x y z
N MET A 1 -2.71 -25.47 13.46
CA MET A 1 -1.74 -24.40 13.16
C MET A 1 -2.56 -23.19 12.78
N ASN A 2 -2.67 -22.19 13.64
CA ASN A 2 -3.27 -20.91 13.27
C ASN A 2 -2.16 -20.07 12.62
N GLY A 3 -1.92 -20.31 11.33
CA GLY A 3 -1.04 -19.46 10.54
C GLY A 3 -1.82 -18.27 10.01
N THR A 4 -1.28 -17.06 10.15
CA THR A 4 -1.76 -15.90 9.41
C THR A 4 -1.42 -16.11 7.93
N ILE A 5 -2.37 -15.85 7.05
CA ILE A 5 -2.11 -15.84 5.61
C ILE A 5 -1.35 -14.56 5.30
N ILE A 6 -0.18 -14.67 4.68
CA ILE A 6 0.63 -13.52 4.26
C ILE A 6 0.70 -13.52 2.73
N ILE A 7 0.34 -12.39 2.13
CA ILE A 7 0.42 -12.14 0.69
C ILE A 7 1.34 -10.94 0.53
N SER A 8 2.58 -11.17 0.13
CA SER A 8 3.58 -10.11 0.10
C SER A 8 4.42 -10.08 -1.17
N GLY A 9 4.72 -8.89 -1.69
CA GLY A 9 5.63 -8.69 -2.82
C GLY A 9 5.10 -9.21 -4.16
N ASN A 10 3.78 -9.25 -4.35
CA ASN A 10 3.18 -9.81 -5.57
C ASN A 10 2.78 -8.71 -6.56
N ILE A 11 2.94 -9.00 -7.85
CA ILE A 11 2.35 -8.20 -8.93
C ILE A 11 1.17 -8.98 -9.49
N VAL A 12 -0.04 -8.47 -9.26
CA VAL A 12 -1.30 -9.08 -9.71
C VAL A 12 -1.95 -8.16 -10.71
N LYS A 13 -1.88 -8.54 -11.99
CA LYS A 13 -2.32 -7.68 -13.07
C LYS A 13 -3.01 -8.36 -14.22
N ASN A 14 -3.87 -7.60 -14.92
CA ASN A 14 -4.57 -8.03 -16.13
C ASN A 14 -5.45 -9.28 -15.94
N ASN A 15 -5.95 -9.50 -14.71
CA ASN A 15 -6.91 -10.55 -14.45
C ASN A 15 -8.33 -10.05 -14.73
N SER A 16 -9.20 -10.94 -15.20
CA SER A 16 -10.59 -10.60 -15.51
C SER A 16 -11.57 -11.65 -15.00
N VAL A 17 -12.51 -11.23 -14.15
CA VAL A 17 -13.66 -12.03 -13.76
C VAL A 17 -14.84 -11.65 -14.65
N THR A 18 -15.35 -12.60 -15.42
CA THR A 18 -16.58 -12.40 -16.21
C THR A 18 -17.80 -12.77 -15.38
N PRO A 19 -18.92 -12.02 -15.47
CA PRO A 19 -20.13 -12.39 -14.76
C PRO A 19 -20.58 -13.81 -15.10
N GLY A 20 -20.69 -14.67 -14.08
CA GLY A 20 -21.26 -16.00 -14.19
C GLY A 20 -22.78 -15.97 -14.02
N THR A 21 -23.45 -17.07 -14.34
CA THR A 21 -24.91 -17.23 -14.13
C THR A 21 -25.29 -17.60 -12.70
N GLY A 22 -24.33 -17.63 -11.77
CA GLY A 22 -24.52 -18.04 -10.38
C GLY A 22 -25.10 -16.91 -9.52
N THR A 23 -26.05 -17.25 -8.66
CA THR A 23 -26.81 -16.29 -7.83
C THR A 23 -26.32 -16.14 -6.39
N PHE A 24 -25.27 -16.85 -5.98
CA PHE A 24 -25.01 -17.10 -4.55
C PHE A 24 -23.80 -16.37 -3.94
N LEU A 25 -22.97 -15.64 -4.68
CA LEU A 25 -21.85 -14.85 -4.13
C LEU A 25 -21.59 -13.61 -5.00
N PRO A 26 -21.00 -12.54 -4.44
CA PRO A 26 -20.59 -11.41 -5.26
C PRO A 26 -19.58 -11.89 -6.30
N GLN A 27 -19.82 -11.54 -7.56
CA GLN A 27 -18.94 -11.90 -8.66
C GLN A 27 -17.88 -10.79 -8.72
N GLY A 28 -16.65 -11.10 -8.31
CA GLY A 28 -15.70 -10.04 -8.04
C GLY A 28 -14.29 -10.50 -7.72
N GLY A 29 -13.44 -9.56 -7.29
CA GLY A 29 -12.07 -9.81 -6.88
C GLY A 29 -11.19 -10.13 -8.07
N GLY A 30 -11.09 -9.19 -9.01
CA GLY A 30 -10.31 -9.38 -10.25
C GLY A 30 -8.87 -9.77 -9.95
N GLY A 31 -8.22 -9.05 -9.02
CA GLY A 31 -6.92 -9.45 -8.47
C GLY A 31 -7.04 -10.47 -7.33
N PHE A 32 -7.78 -10.13 -6.27
CA PHE A 32 -7.97 -10.99 -5.10
C PHE A 32 -9.42 -11.09 -4.66
N TYR A 33 -9.86 -12.32 -4.40
CA TYR A 33 -11.10 -12.59 -3.68
C TYR A 33 -10.74 -13.11 -2.27
N ILE A 34 -11.00 -12.29 -1.25
CA ILE A 34 -10.78 -12.61 0.16
C ILE A 34 -12.11 -13.09 0.74
N ASP A 35 -12.18 -14.38 1.05
CA ASP A 35 -13.38 -15.03 1.60
C ASP A 35 -13.07 -15.62 2.97
N LEU A 36 -13.77 -15.14 4.01
CA LEU A 36 -13.75 -15.70 5.37
C LEU A 36 -12.34 -15.83 5.99
N CYS A 37 -11.40 -15.01 5.54
CA CYS A 37 -10.03 -15.01 6.03
C CYS A 37 -9.50 -13.59 6.22
N SER A 38 -8.53 -13.42 7.12
CA SER A 38 -7.96 -12.12 7.47
C SER A 38 -6.47 -12.10 7.13
N PRO A 39 -6.11 -12.03 5.83
CA PRO A 39 -4.71 -12.01 5.41
C PRO A 39 -4.03 -10.69 5.77
N GLU A 40 -2.71 -10.75 5.97
CA GLU A 40 -1.84 -9.59 5.88
C GLU A 40 -1.30 -9.48 4.45
N MET A 41 -1.65 -8.38 3.80
CA MET A 41 -1.29 -8.07 2.43
C MET A 41 -0.33 -6.89 2.42
N THR A 42 0.92 -7.13 2.03
CA THR A 42 1.95 -6.09 2.06
C THR A 42 2.75 -6.00 0.77
N ASN A 43 3.15 -4.80 0.35
CA ASN A 43 4.04 -4.61 -0.79
C ASN A 43 3.51 -5.26 -2.09
N ASN A 44 2.19 -5.33 -2.26
CA ASN A 44 1.61 -5.86 -3.50
C ASN A 44 1.27 -4.72 -4.45
N ILE A 45 1.46 -4.99 -5.75
CA ILE A 45 1.03 -4.15 -6.86
C ILE A 45 -0.17 -4.84 -7.50
N ILE A 46 -1.37 -4.28 -7.31
CA ILE A 46 -2.65 -4.85 -7.74
C ILE A 46 -3.24 -3.91 -8.79
N ILE A 47 -3.06 -4.23 -10.06
CA ILE A 47 -3.26 -3.25 -11.14
C ILE A 47 -3.98 -3.81 -12.37
N ASP A 48 -4.70 -2.97 -13.09
CA ASP A 48 -5.34 -3.33 -14.36
C ASP A 48 -6.21 -4.60 -14.30
N ASN A 49 -6.79 -4.90 -13.13
CA ASN A 49 -7.70 -6.04 -12.98
C ASN A 49 -9.13 -5.60 -13.21
N ASN A 50 -9.95 -6.50 -13.76
CA ASN A 50 -11.34 -6.25 -14.09
C ASN A 50 -12.26 -7.27 -13.41
N ALA A 51 -13.33 -6.80 -12.78
CA ALA A 51 -14.37 -7.67 -12.24
C ALA A 51 -15.72 -6.94 -12.15
N PRO A 52 -16.83 -7.62 -11.83
CA PRO A 52 -18.07 -6.90 -11.59
C PRO A 52 -18.01 -6.07 -10.29
N LYS A 53 -17.40 -6.62 -9.23
CA LYS A 53 -17.21 -5.96 -7.94
C LYS A 53 -15.78 -6.14 -7.46
N GLY A 54 -15.14 -5.09 -6.94
CA GLY A 54 -13.76 -5.21 -6.46
C GLY A 54 -12.83 -5.57 -7.61
N GLY A 55 -12.63 -4.64 -8.55
CA GLY A 55 -11.76 -4.84 -9.71
C GLY A 55 -10.38 -5.32 -9.26
N GLY A 56 -9.79 -4.65 -8.28
CA GLY A 56 -8.58 -5.08 -7.59
C GLY A 56 -8.86 -6.16 -6.54
N VAL A 57 -9.54 -5.79 -5.46
CA VAL A 57 -9.77 -6.65 -4.29
C VAL A 57 -11.24 -6.71 -3.93
N LEU A 58 -11.74 -7.91 -3.68
CA LEU A 58 -13.03 -8.12 -3.05
C LEU A 58 -12.85 -8.76 -1.68
N VAL A 59 -13.48 -8.18 -0.66
CA VAL A 59 -13.56 -8.70 0.70
C VAL A 59 -14.99 -9.16 0.97
N CYS A 60 -15.15 -10.45 1.28
CA CYS A 60 -16.44 -11.10 1.52
C CYS A 60 -16.42 -11.87 2.84
N GLY A 61 -17.40 -11.56 3.69
CA GLY A 61 -17.57 -12.22 5.00
C GLY A 61 -18.63 -13.31 5.05
N ILE A 62 -19.24 -13.73 3.93
CA ILE A 62 -20.27 -14.79 3.92
C ILE A 62 -19.82 -16.04 3.19
N ASP A 63 -20.05 -17.20 3.81
CA ASP A 63 -19.83 -18.50 3.18
C ASP A 63 -21.01 -18.92 2.29
N ARG A 64 -20.81 -19.97 1.48
CA ARG A 64 -21.86 -20.55 0.62
C ARG A 64 -23.03 -21.20 1.39
N GLY A 65 -22.94 -21.30 2.71
CA GLY A 65 -23.97 -21.80 3.63
C GLY A 65 -24.72 -20.71 4.39
N GLY A 66 -24.40 -19.43 4.15
CA GLY A 66 -25.01 -18.28 4.83
C GLY A 66 -24.42 -17.97 6.21
N LEU A 67 -23.30 -18.60 6.58
CA LEU A 67 -22.56 -18.25 7.78
C LEU A 67 -21.70 -17.01 7.50
N THR A 68 -21.80 -16.05 8.41
CA THR A 68 -21.03 -14.82 8.35
C THR A 68 -19.85 -14.90 9.32
N GLY A 69 -18.64 -14.59 8.84
CA GLY A 69 -17.41 -14.57 9.62
C GLY A 69 -16.88 -13.16 9.83
N VAL A 70 -15.96 -13.02 10.80
CA VAL A 70 -15.15 -11.81 10.96
C VAL A 70 -13.99 -11.88 9.96
N VAL A 71 -14.03 -11.00 8.96
CA VAL A 71 -13.03 -10.87 7.90
C VAL A 71 -12.42 -9.49 8.05
N LYS A 72 -11.11 -9.43 8.30
CA LYS A 72 -10.33 -8.23 8.59
C LYS A 72 -8.94 -8.30 7.92
N PRO A 73 -8.85 -8.23 6.58
CA PRO A 73 -7.56 -8.16 5.93
C PRO A 73 -6.87 -6.84 6.29
N ASN A 74 -5.55 -6.91 6.47
CA ASN A 74 -4.70 -5.73 6.64
C ASN A 74 -3.96 -5.50 5.33
N LEU A 75 -4.15 -4.35 4.71
CA LEU A 75 -3.45 -3.93 3.50
C LEU A 75 -2.47 -2.83 3.90
N ILE A 76 -1.18 -3.15 3.95
CA ILE A 76 -0.13 -2.21 4.38
C ILE A 76 0.88 -2.04 3.24
N ASN A 77 1.15 -0.81 2.82
CA ASN A 77 2.13 -0.54 1.75
C ASN A 77 1.81 -1.29 0.45
N ASN A 78 0.59 -1.18 -0.06
CA ASN A 78 0.24 -1.72 -1.37
C ASN A 78 0.03 -0.58 -2.38
N THR A 79 0.13 -0.91 -3.66
CA THR A 79 -0.31 -0.02 -4.74
C THR A 79 -1.47 -0.70 -5.46
N ILE A 80 -2.65 -0.08 -5.41
CA ILE A 80 -3.88 -0.56 -6.06
C ILE A 80 -4.25 0.51 -7.07
N SER A 81 -4.16 0.19 -8.36
CA SER A 81 -4.33 1.22 -9.38
C SER A 81 -4.83 0.72 -10.73
N GLY A 82 -5.62 1.53 -11.43
CA GLY A 82 -6.10 1.22 -12.77
C GLY A 82 -7.04 0.00 -12.81
N ASN A 83 -7.55 -0.47 -11.68
CA ASN A 83 -8.50 -1.56 -11.65
C ASN A 83 -9.90 -1.06 -12.00
N TYR A 84 -10.67 -1.90 -12.68
CA TYR A 84 -12.01 -1.56 -13.14
C TYR A 84 -13.07 -2.51 -12.58
N ALA A 85 -14.16 -1.93 -12.08
CA ALA A 85 -15.37 -2.65 -11.69
C ALA A 85 -16.56 -2.30 -12.58
N SER A 86 -17.22 -3.31 -13.18
CA SER A 86 -18.42 -3.05 -13.99
C SER A 86 -19.66 -2.72 -13.14
N GLU A 87 -19.59 -2.84 -11.81
CA GLU A 87 -20.64 -2.42 -10.88
C GLU A 87 -20.08 -1.48 -9.80
N PHE A 88 -19.27 -1.98 -8.86
CA PHE A 88 -18.90 -1.26 -7.64
C PHE A 88 -17.47 -1.58 -7.17
N GLY A 89 -16.76 -0.61 -6.60
CA GLY A 89 -15.44 -0.84 -5.99
C GLY A 89 -14.38 -1.16 -7.04
N GLY A 90 -13.92 -0.18 -7.81
CA GLY A 90 -12.87 -0.39 -8.82
C GLY A 90 -11.61 -0.96 -8.19
N GLY A 91 -11.11 -0.30 -7.14
CA GLY A 91 -10.01 -0.78 -6.33
C GLY A 91 -10.47 -1.88 -5.38
N ILE A 92 -11.31 -1.54 -4.41
CA ILE A 92 -11.74 -2.44 -3.33
C ILE A 92 -13.26 -2.45 -3.20
N TYR A 93 -13.83 -3.66 -3.06
CA TYR A 93 -15.22 -3.86 -2.66
C TYR A 93 -15.29 -4.67 -1.36
N SER A 94 -15.84 -4.11 -0.29
CA SER A 94 -16.01 -4.78 1.01
C SER A 94 -17.48 -5.03 1.33
N THR A 95 -17.83 -6.28 1.66
CA THR A 95 -19.20 -6.69 1.98
C THR A 95 -19.28 -7.89 2.93
N TYR A 96 -20.46 -8.07 3.53
CA TYR A 96 -20.90 -9.23 4.31
C TYR A 96 -20.02 -9.59 5.50
N SER A 97 -19.17 -8.68 5.98
CA SER A 97 -18.45 -8.85 7.24
C SER A 97 -19.27 -8.28 8.39
N ILE A 98 -19.25 -8.95 9.54
CA ILE A 98 -20.13 -8.67 10.70
C ILE A 98 -19.54 -7.70 11.73
N SER A 99 -18.34 -7.16 11.46
CA SER A 99 -17.62 -6.19 12.30
C SER A 99 -16.60 -5.45 11.43
N ASP A 100 -15.94 -4.37 11.92
CA ASP A 100 -14.94 -3.59 11.17
C ASP A 100 -14.06 -4.45 10.26
N THR A 101 -14.04 -4.14 8.96
CA THR A 101 -13.92 -5.17 7.93
C THR A 101 -12.58 -5.21 7.21
N ALA A 102 -11.79 -4.12 7.23
CA ALA A 102 -10.45 -4.05 6.64
C ALA A 102 -9.70 -2.87 7.24
N THR A 103 -8.38 -3.01 7.34
CA THR A 103 -7.46 -1.92 7.73
C THR A 103 -6.52 -1.66 6.56
N ILE A 104 -6.50 -0.42 6.05
CA ILE A 104 -5.67 0.00 4.92
C ILE A 104 -4.71 1.08 5.42
N ILE A 105 -3.40 0.84 5.27
CA ILE A 105 -2.34 1.73 5.78
C ILE A 105 -1.27 1.91 4.72
N ASN A 106 -0.70 3.12 4.59
CA ASN A 106 0.42 3.41 3.68
C ASN A 106 0.15 2.94 2.24
N THR A 107 -1.10 2.88 1.80
CA THR A 107 -1.47 2.28 0.52
C THR A 107 -1.82 3.38 -0.45
N ILE A 108 -1.42 3.23 -1.71
CA ILE A 108 -1.86 4.11 -2.79
C ILE A 108 -3.06 3.45 -3.47
N LEU A 109 -4.19 4.14 -3.50
CA LEU A 109 -5.32 3.86 -4.38
C LEU A 109 -5.37 4.97 -5.42
N TRP A 110 -5.26 4.61 -6.70
CA TRP A 110 -5.15 5.62 -7.75
C TRP A 110 -5.70 5.15 -9.10
N GLU A 111 -6.49 5.99 -9.78
CA GLU A 111 -7.05 5.68 -11.11
C GLU A 111 -7.86 4.36 -11.20
N ASP A 112 -8.26 3.80 -10.06
CA ASP A 112 -9.28 2.77 -10.06
C ASP A 112 -10.62 3.37 -10.49
N SER A 113 -11.51 2.56 -11.10
CA SER A 113 -12.80 3.05 -11.58
C SER A 113 -13.91 2.03 -11.46
N ALA A 114 -15.12 2.49 -11.15
CA ALA A 114 -16.32 1.68 -11.10
C ALA A 114 -17.42 2.30 -11.98
N PHE A 115 -18.17 1.47 -12.70
CA PHE A 115 -19.25 1.96 -13.55
C PHE A 115 -20.36 2.68 -12.74
N SER A 116 -20.64 2.22 -11.51
CA SER A 116 -21.71 2.80 -10.69
C SER A 116 -21.18 3.80 -9.66
N THR A 117 -20.37 3.34 -8.70
CA THR A 117 -19.82 4.19 -7.62
C THR A 117 -18.74 3.46 -6.83
N GLY A 118 -17.96 4.23 -6.06
CA GLY A 118 -16.85 3.71 -5.27
C GLY A 118 -15.71 3.32 -6.20
N ASN A 119 -15.17 4.29 -6.93
CA ASN A 119 -14.11 4.02 -7.89
C ASN A 119 -12.89 3.42 -7.19
N GLU A 120 -12.47 4.00 -6.07
CA GLU A 120 -11.39 3.44 -5.25
C GLU A 120 -11.92 2.40 -4.27
N ILE A 121 -12.94 2.75 -3.47
CA ILE A 121 -13.49 1.85 -2.46
C ILE A 121 -15.01 1.89 -2.43
N TYR A 122 -15.63 0.71 -2.39
CA TYR A 122 -17.04 0.54 -2.06
C TYR A 122 -17.20 -0.30 -0.79
N ILE A 123 -17.83 0.27 0.24
CA ILE A 123 -18.15 -0.40 1.51
C ILE A 123 -19.67 -0.59 1.59
N ALA A 124 -20.11 -1.85 1.55
CA ALA A 124 -21.54 -2.18 1.56
C ALA A 124 -22.15 -2.19 2.97
N ASP A 125 -21.37 -2.61 3.98
CA ASP A 125 -21.91 -3.01 5.29
C ASP A 125 -21.22 -2.29 6.45
N ASN A 126 -20.15 -2.88 7.00
CA ASN A 126 -19.44 -2.36 8.18
C ASN A 126 -18.24 -1.49 7.79
N PRO A 127 -17.89 -0.49 8.62
CA PRO A 127 -16.83 0.45 8.28
C PRO A 127 -15.46 -0.22 8.15
N ILE A 128 -14.58 0.46 7.41
CA ILE A 128 -13.16 0.15 7.31
C ILE A 128 -12.34 1.29 7.91
N ASP A 129 -11.10 0.99 8.29
CA ASP A 129 -10.12 1.98 8.70
C ASP A 129 -9.12 2.21 7.58
N VAL A 130 -8.91 3.48 7.19
CA VAL A 130 -7.91 3.88 6.19
C VAL A 130 -7.02 4.96 6.80
N ALA A 131 -5.72 4.74 6.81
CA ALA A 131 -4.77 5.66 7.42
C ALA A 131 -3.50 5.86 6.58
N TYR A 132 -2.92 7.06 6.61
CA TYR A 132 -1.66 7.38 5.92
C TYR A 132 -1.62 6.84 4.48
N SER A 133 -2.73 6.92 3.76
CA SER A 133 -2.88 6.39 2.41
C SER A 133 -3.15 7.53 1.44
N ASP A 134 -2.82 7.32 0.17
CA ASP A 134 -3.19 8.22 -0.92
C ASP A 134 -4.48 7.69 -1.54
N ILE A 135 -5.56 8.44 -1.37
CA ILE A 135 -6.93 8.02 -1.68
C ILE A 135 -7.82 9.25 -1.82
N ASP A 136 -8.64 9.32 -2.86
CA ASP A 136 -9.63 10.37 -3.03
C ASP A 136 -10.89 10.10 -2.19
N PRO A 137 -11.20 10.91 -1.15
CA PRO A 137 -12.42 10.75 -0.37
C PRO A 137 -13.71 10.82 -1.19
N ALA A 138 -13.70 11.47 -2.36
CA ALA A 138 -14.85 11.54 -3.25
C ALA A 138 -15.11 10.22 -3.99
N GLU A 139 -14.11 9.35 -4.08
CA GLU A 139 -14.14 8.06 -4.76
C GLU A 139 -14.37 6.87 -3.82
N VAL A 140 -14.60 7.16 -2.54
CA VAL A 140 -15.00 6.20 -1.51
C VAL A 140 -16.51 6.26 -1.27
N PHE A 141 -17.18 5.13 -1.48
CA PHE A 141 -18.59 4.96 -1.13
C PHE A 141 -18.73 4.14 0.17
N GLY A 142 -19.57 4.63 1.09
CA GLY A 142 -19.90 3.95 2.34
C GLY A 142 -19.19 4.57 3.56
N ASN A 143 -19.28 3.89 4.71
CA ASN A 143 -18.73 4.39 5.95
C ASN A 143 -17.27 3.94 6.11
N TRP A 144 -16.38 4.88 6.43
CA TRP A 144 -14.98 4.61 6.69
C TRP A 144 -14.43 5.60 7.71
N ASN A 145 -13.43 5.18 8.46
CA ASN A 145 -12.65 6.04 9.33
C ASN A 145 -11.39 6.46 8.58
N SER A 146 -11.09 7.76 8.59
CA SER A 146 -9.96 8.34 7.88
C SER A 146 -8.97 8.94 8.88
N ILE A 147 -7.68 8.61 8.73
CA ILE A 147 -6.61 9.12 9.59
C ILE A 147 -5.42 9.55 8.73
N ASN A 148 -5.16 10.85 8.62
CA ASN A 148 -3.97 11.40 7.93
C ASN A 148 -3.77 10.90 6.48
N ASN A 149 -4.86 10.67 5.76
CA ASN A 149 -4.79 10.35 4.33
C ASN A 149 -4.52 11.61 3.49
N ILE A 150 -3.89 11.41 2.34
CA ILE A 150 -3.70 12.45 1.32
C ILE A 150 -4.55 12.11 0.08
N ASN A 151 -4.75 13.10 -0.78
CA ASN A 151 -5.33 12.93 -2.12
C ASN A 151 -4.48 13.81 -3.05
N ALA A 152 -3.51 13.21 -3.72
CA ALA A 152 -2.65 13.90 -4.66
C ALA A 152 -2.18 12.93 -5.75
N ASP A 153 -1.77 13.44 -6.91
CA ASP A 153 -1.16 12.61 -7.94
C ASP A 153 0.09 11.91 -7.37
N PRO A 154 0.16 10.56 -7.33
CA PRO A 154 1.31 9.84 -6.79
C PRO A 154 2.58 10.09 -7.59
N LEU A 155 2.51 10.67 -8.79
CA LEU A 155 3.65 10.94 -9.67
C LEU A 155 4.49 9.67 -9.90
N PHE A 156 3.82 8.59 -10.31
CA PHE A 156 4.49 7.38 -10.79
C PHE A 156 5.40 7.69 -11.99
N ILE A 157 6.52 6.99 -12.10
CA ILE A 157 7.45 7.15 -13.23
C ILE A 157 6.76 6.73 -14.52
N ALA A 158 6.63 7.67 -15.47
CA ALA A 158 5.95 7.41 -16.72
C ALA A 158 6.62 6.29 -17.54
N GLY A 159 5.83 5.29 -17.95
CA GLY A 159 6.31 4.15 -18.73
C GLY A 159 6.94 3.03 -17.89
N ASP A 160 7.04 3.23 -16.57
CA ASP A 160 7.34 2.14 -15.65
C ASP A 160 6.10 1.24 -15.46
N SER A 161 6.34 -0.06 -15.36
CA SER A 161 5.30 -1.08 -15.17
C SER A 161 5.22 -1.59 -13.73
N LEU A 162 6.09 -1.07 -12.87
CA LEU A 162 6.23 -1.50 -11.48
C LEU A 162 5.85 -0.40 -10.47
N TYR A 163 5.31 0.72 -10.96
CA TYR A 163 4.74 1.78 -10.13
C TYR A 163 5.73 2.42 -9.15
N HIS A 164 6.99 2.56 -9.58
CA HIS A 164 7.97 3.37 -8.86
C HIS A 164 7.52 4.83 -8.80
N LEU A 165 7.73 5.47 -7.66
CA LEU A 165 7.44 6.88 -7.48
C LEU A 165 8.59 7.75 -7.99
N THR A 166 8.29 8.95 -8.46
CA THR A 166 9.33 9.96 -8.65
C THR A 166 9.76 10.56 -7.31
N ASN A 167 11.00 11.06 -7.21
CA ASN A 167 11.50 11.75 -6.00
C ASN A 167 10.70 13.01 -5.60
N SER A 168 9.79 13.50 -6.45
CA SER A 168 8.92 14.65 -6.16
C SER A 168 7.48 14.26 -5.82
N SER A 169 7.20 12.96 -5.74
CA SER A 169 5.90 12.43 -5.39
C SER A 169 5.46 12.91 -4.00
N PRO A 170 4.17 13.26 -3.82
CA PRO A 170 3.61 13.57 -2.51
C PRO A 170 3.54 12.34 -1.58
N CYS A 171 3.65 11.13 -2.12
CA CYS A 171 3.66 9.88 -1.37
C CYS A 171 5.01 9.60 -0.69
N VAL A 172 6.07 10.28 -1.12
CA VAL A 172 7.44 10.06 -0.64
C VAL A 172 7.63 10.63 0.77
N ASN A 173 8.13 9.80 1.69
CA ASN A 173 8.39 10.12 3.10
C ASN A 173 7.16 10.64 3.87
N THR A 174 5.98 10.09 3.59
CA THR A 174 4.71 10.52 4.21
C THR A 174 3.89 9.39 4.84
N GLY A 175 4.32 8.14 4.67
CA GLY A 175 3.76 6.98 5.33
C GLY A 175 4.10 6.93 6.81
N ALA A 176 3.37 6.10 7.55
CA ALA A 176 3.62 5.86 8.97
C ALA A 176 4.51 4.63 9.19
N ASP A 177 5.58 4.78 9.97
CA ASP A 177 6.40 3.64 10.42
C ASP A 177 5.59 2.65 11.27
N SER A 178 4.66 3.19 12.07
CA SER A 178 3.70 2.41 12.85
C SER A 178 2.49 3.27 13.25
N ILE A 179 1.35 2.61 13.47
CA ILE A 179 0.12 3.25 13.92
C ILE A 179 -0.69 2.31 14.83
N GLN A 180 -1.37 2.87 15.82
CA GLN A 180 -2.33 2.14 16.65
C GLN A 180 -3.77 2.46 16.22
N ILE A 181 -4.53 1.44 15.80
CA ILE A 181 -5.96 1.55 15.44
C ILE A 181 -6.73 0.50 16.24
N GLY A 182 -7.82 0.89 16.91
CA GLY A 182 -8.62 -0.05 17.72
C GLY A 182 -7.85 -0.75 18.85
N GLY A 183 -6.74 -0.16 19.33
CA GLY A 183 -5.85 -0.75 20.33
C GLY A 183 -4.80 -1.73 19.78
N GLN A 184 -4.85 -2.06 18.48
CA GLN A 184 -3.87 -2.90 17.80
C GLN A 184 -2.81 -2.05 17.08
N TRP A 185 -1.54 -2.46 17.20
CA TRP A 185 -0.44 -1.83 16.47
C TRP A 185 -0.25 -2.48 15.10
N TYR A 186 -0.04 -1.63 14.10
CA TYR A 186 0.35 -1.98 12.74
C TYR A 186 1.71 -1.36 12.45
N TYR A 187 2.54 -2.07 11.71
CA TYR A 187 3.92 -1.70 11.44
C TYR A 187 4.17 -1.72 9.95
N CYS A 188 4.92 -0.73 9.48
CA CYS A 188 5.46 -0.72 8.13
C CYS A 188 6.41 -1.91 7.93
N PRO A 189 6.32 -2.65 6.81
CA PRO A 189 7.29 -3.68 6.47
C PRO A 189 8.72 -3.09 6.36
N PRO A 190 9.76 -3.81 6.81
CA PRO A 190 11.14 -3.32 6.81
C PRO A 190 11.81 -3.31 5.43
N TYR A 191 11.17 -3.93 4.44
CA TYR A 191 11.62 -3.92 3.05
C TYR A 191 10.41 -3.69 2.15
N ASP A 192 10.64 -3.14 0.96
CA ASP A 192 9.63 -2.95 -0.07
C ASP A 192 9.41 -4.21 -0.93
N TYR A 193 8.78 -4.08 -2.11
CA TYR A 193 8.52 -5.22 -3.00
C TYR A 193 9.76 -5.70 -3.79
N GLU A 194 10.78 -4.85 -3.96
CA GLU A 194 12.05 -5.20 -4.63
C GLU A 194 13.13 -5.67 -3.65
N GLY A 195 12.90 -5.47 -2.35
CA GLY A 195 13.79 -5.87 -1.26
C GLY A 195 14.66 -4.73 -0.74
N ASP A 196 14.35 -3.50 -1.10
CA ASP A 196 15.02 -2.29 -0.62
C ASP A 196 14.58 -1.95 0.81
N GLU A 197 15.47 -1.35 1.60
CA GLU A 197 15.22 -1.02 3.01
C GLU A 197 14.11 0.04 3.15
N ARG A 198 13.15 -0.21 4.04
CA ARG A 198 12.04 0.69 4.33
C ARG A 198 11.83 0.89 5.85
N PRO A 199 11.71 2.15 6.32
CA PRO A 199 12.17 3.37 5.64
C PRO A 199 13.70 3.46 5.63
N TYR A 200 14.27 4.26 4.73
CA TYR A 200 15.68 4.63 4.85
C TYR A 200 15.95 5.38 6.14
N LEU A 201 17.17 5.19 6.70
CA LEU A 201 17.57 5.82 7.95
C LEU A 201 17.36 7.35 7.90
N GLY A 202 16.55 7.85 8.85
CA GLY A 202 16.26 9.27 9.00
C GLY A 202 15.05 9.79 8.22
N HIS A 203 14.33 8.90 7.55
CA HIS A 203 13.13 9.20 6.78
C HIS A 203 11.91 8.40 7.29
N GLN A 204 10.71 8.80 6.85
CA GLN A 204 9.47 8.03 7.01
C GLN A 204 9.29 7.13 5.79
N ALA A 205 8.51 6.07 5.92
CA ALA A 205 8.23 5.20 4.78
C ALA A 205 7.48 5.96 3.68
N ASP A 206 7.67 5.52 2.43
CA ASP A 206 6.80 5.94 1.35
C ASP A 206 5.42 5.27 1.48
N MET A 207 4.38 5.94 0.98
CA MET A 207 3.12 5.25 0.69
C MET A 207 3.29 4.43 -0.58
N GLY A 208 2.60 3.29 -0.67
CA GLY A 208 2.67 2.40 -1.82
C GLY A 208 3.56 1.18 -1.58
N ALA A 209 3.68 0.36 -2.63
CA ALA A 209 4.46 -0.87 -2.61
C ALA A 209 5.98 -0.65 -2.70
N ASP A 210 6.41 0.46 -3.31
CA ASP A 210 7.80 0.84 -3.62
C ASP A 210 8.36 1.86 -2.61
N GLU A 211 9.64 1.77 -2.27
CA GLU A 211 10.33 2.81 -1.49
C GLU A 211 11.28 3.60 -2.40
N THR A 212 11.14 4.92 -2.46
CA THR A 212 12.07 5.75 -3.21
C THR A 212 13.42 5.81 -2.49
N GLN A 213 14.45 5.35 -3.19
CA GLN A 213 15.84 5.54 -2.80
C GLN A 213 16.14 7.05 -2.76
N VAL A 214 16.04 7.66 -1.57
CA VAL A 214 16.58 9.00 -1.37
C VAL A 214 18.09 8.84 -1.31
N PRO A 215 18.88 9.36 -2.29
CA PRO A 215 20.32 9.24 -2.24
C PRO A 215 20.78 9.87 -0.93
N THR A 216 21.47 9.07 -0.11
CA THR A 216 22.10 9.57 1.10
C THR A 216 23.02 10.70 0.66
N VAL A 217 22.70 11.95 1.02
CA VAL A 217 23.69 13.04 1.02
C VAL A 217 24.65 12.81 2.18
N GLY A 218 25.27 11.64 2.21
CA GLY A 218 26.49 11.42 2.95
C GLY A 218 27.60 12.12 2.17
N ILE A 219 28.31 13.04 2.82
CA ILE A 219 29.70 13.23 2.45
C ILE A 219 30.31 11.84 2.60
N GLU A 220 30.57 11.13 1.49
CA GLU A 220 31.47 9.97 1.57
C GLU A 220 32.69 10.47 2.32
N PRO A 221 33.08 9.87 3.46
CA PRO A 221 34.36 10.17 4.03
C PRO A 221 35.35 9.84 2.92
N GLN A 222 35.94 10.88 2.33
CA GLN A 222 37.10 10.72 1.47
C GLN A 222 38.02 9.77 2.24
N PRO A 223 38.37 8.59 1.69
CA PRO A 223 39.28 7.69 2.37
C PRO A 223 40.52 8.53 2.67
N ASP A 224 40.82 8.71 3.97
CA ASP A 224 41.82 9.63 4.51
C ASP A 224 42.89 9.91 3.46
N ALA A 225 42.78 11.06 2.80
CA ALA A 225 43.71 11.46 1.75
C ALA A 225 45.01 11.87 2.43
N GLY A 226 45.71 10.86 2.99
CA GLY A 226 47.01 10.94 3.61
C GLY A 226 47.18 12.15 4.53
N LEU A 227 46.33 12.31 5.56
CA LEU A 227 46.66 13.25 6.63
C LEU A 227 48.07 12.89 7.14
N PRO A 228 49.06 13.78 7.03
CA PRO A 228 50.43 13.45 7.38
C PRO A 228 50.47 13.09 8.87
N GLN A 229 50.89 11.86 9.18
CA GLN A 229 50.97 11.34 10.55
C GLN A 229 52.10 11.98 11.38
N SER A 230 52.90 12.86 10.78
CA SER A 230 53.92 13.62 11.50
C SER A 230 54.18 14.95 10.83
N TYR A 231 54.29 15.99 11.65
CA TYR A 231 54.80 17.29 11.27
C TYR A 231 56.22 17.42 11.82
N VAL A 232 57.21 17.56 10.93
CA VAL A 232 58.57 17.94 11.34
C VAL A 232 58.60 19.46 11.43
N LEU A 233 58.63 19.99 12.64
CA LEU A 233 58.95 21.40 12.89
C LEU A 233 60.46 21.58 12.74
N GLU A 234 60.91 21.98 11.56
CA GLU A 234 62.30 22.44 11.42
C GLU A 234 62.46 23.76 12.17
N LYS A 235 63.39 23.76 13.12
CA LYS A 235 63.74 24.90 13.95
C LYS A 235 64.53 25.87 13.06
N ASN A 236 63.87 26.90 12.52
CA ASN A 236 64.60 28.02 11.96
C ASN A 236 65.44 28.64 13.09
N TYR A 237 66.77 28.58 12.92
CA TYR A 237 67.77 29.23 13.76
C TYR A 237 67.48 30.75 13.86
N PRO A 238 67.96 31.42 14.92
CA PRO A 238 67.30 32.59 15.47
C PRO A 238 67.34 33.80 14.52
N ASN A 239 66.24 34.55 14.51
CA ASN A 239 66.18 35.86 13.86
C ASN A 239 67.26 36.79 14.43
N PRO A 240 67.88 37.66 13.60
CA PRO A 240 68.86 38.67 14.00
C PRO A 240 68.35 39.66 15.05
#